data_AF-A0A3D2QLX6-F1
#
_entry.id   AF-A0A3D2QLX6-F1
#
_cell.length_a   1.000
_cell.length_b   1.000
_cell.length_c   1.000
_cell.angle_alpha   90.00
_cell.angle_beta   90.00
_cell.angle_gamma   90.00
#
_symmetry.space_group_name_H-M   'P 1'
#
loop_
_entity.id
_entity.type
_entity.pdbx_description
1 polymer ?
#
loop_
_entity_poly.entity_id
_entity_poly.type
_entity_poly.pdbx_seq_one_letter_code
_entity_poly.pdbx_strand_id
1 'polypeptide(L)'
;ERYGRFWVDTQTFTWAHERIMAMHDSTDYMTFDEIGPMELEGKALHATFKAVLASYGGTVIAVVRKPLLERVMETYGISGDNVVILHADKPWEEQLEKIVK
;
A
#
# COMPACT_ATOMS: atom_id res chain seq x y z
N GLU A 1 12.61 -16.32 -5.77
CA GLU A 1 12.55 -16.97 -4.44
C GLU A 1 11.24 -17.74 -4.28
N ARG A 2 11.17 -18.74 -3.42
CA ARG A 2 9.92 -19.47 -3.13
C ARG A 2 9.33 -18.96 -1.82
N TYR A 3 8.06 -18.56 -1.83
CA TYR A 3 7.32 -18.14 -0.64
C TYR A 3 6.08 -19.04 -0.47
N GLY A 4 6.18 -20.00 0.46
CA GLY A 4 5.21 -21.09 0.59
C GLY A 4 5.07 -21.90 -0.71
N ARG A 5 3.90 -21.81 -1.34
CA ARG A 5 3.60 -22.48 -2.62
C ARG A 5 3.85 -21.61 -3.85
N PHE A 6 4.21 -20.34 -3.66
CA PHE A 6 4.34 -19.37 -4.75
C PHE A 6 5.80 -19.15 -5.11
N TRP A 7 6.03 -18.81 -6.37
CA TRP A 7 7.31 -18.35 -6.86
C TRP A 7 7.28 -16.83 -7.00
N VAL A 8 8.32 -16.19 -6.49
CA VAL A 8 8.44 -14.74 -6.35
C VAL A 8 9.64 -14.29 -7.18
N ASP A 9 9.41 -13.43 -8.17
CA ASP A 9 10.49 -12.81 -8.94
C ASP A 9 10.90 -11.49 -8.32
N THR A 10 12.11 -11.43 -7.77
CA THR A 10 12.65 -10.19 -7.19
C THR A 10 12.95 -9.14 -8.26
N GLN A 11 13.19 -9.54 -9.51
CA GLN A 11 13.42 -8.60 -10.61
C GLN A 11 12.14 -7.83 -10.94
N THR A 12 10.97 -8.45 -10.83
CA THR A 12 9.68 -7.78 -11.04
C THR A 12 9.46 -6.66 -10.03
N PHE A 13 9.82 -6.86 -8.76
CA PHE A 13 9.70 -5.81 -7.74
C PHE A 13 10.73 -4.69 -7.93
N THR A 14 11.93 -5.03 -8.39
CA THR A 14 12.96 -4.04 -8.74
C THR A 14 12.48 -3.16 -9.90
N TRP A 15 11.98 -3.79 -10.97
CA TRP A 15 11.39 -3.09 -12.10
C TRP A 15 10.20 -2.21 -11.67
N ALA A 16 9.30 -2.72 -10.82
CA ALA A 16 8.16 -1.96 -10.33
C ALA A 16 8.60 -0.74 -9.50
N HIS A 17 9.61 -0.90 -8.64
CA HIS A 17 10.20 0.19 -7.86
C HIS A 17 10.68 1.32 -8.78
N GLU A 18 11.52 0.99 -9.79
CA GLU A 18 12.05 1.99 -10.72
C GLU A 18 10.94 2.74 -11.45
N ARG A 19 9.90 2.04 -11.90
CA ARG A 19 8.76 2.66 -12.59
C ARG A 19 7.94 3.58 -11.68
N ILE A 20 7.66 3.15 -10.45
CA ILE A 20 6.91 3.94 -9.47
C ILE A 20 7.69 5.20 -9.11
N MET A 21 8.98 5.08 -8.82
CA MET A 21 9.81 6.23 -8.46
C MET A 21 9.99 7.21 -9.61
N ALA A 22 10.05 6.73 -10.87
CA ALA A 22 10.14 7.60 -12.04
C ALA A 22 8.86 8.41 -12.31
N MET A 23 7.70 7.90 -11.90
CA MET A 23 6.40 8.55 -12.11
C MET A 23 5.93 9.36 -10.89
N HIS A 24 6.69 9.33 -9.79
CA HIS A 24 6.31 9.86 -8.49
C HIS A 24 5.81 11.30 -8.50
N ASP A 25 6.38 12.18 -9.31
CA ASP A 25 5.98 13.60 -9.34
C ASP A 25 4.93 13.92 -10.43
N SER A 26 4.48 12.90 -11.17
CA SER A 26 3.59 13.05 -12.33
C SER A 26 2.19 12.47 -12.13
N THR A 27 1.88 12.02 -10.91
CA THR A 27 0.60 11.39 -10.57
C THR A 27 0.00 12.01 -9.31
N ASP A 28 -1.33 12.06 -9.26
CA ASP A 28 -2.06 12.48 -8.05
C ASP A 28 -2.37 11.30 -7.14
N TYR A 29 -2.47 10.08 -7.70
CA TYR A 29 -2.87 8.87 -7.00
C TYR A 29 -1.91 7.71 -7.25
N MET A 30 -1.57 6.97 -6.20
CA MET A 30 -0.86 5.69 -6.28
C MET A 30 -1.64 4.60 -5.56
N THR A 31 -1.93 3.52 -6.28
CA THR A 31 -2.67 2.36 -5.76
C THR A 31 -1.74 1.18 -5.54
N PHE A 32 -1.74 0.63 -4.33
CA PHE A 32 -1.03 -0.59 -3.98
C PHE A 32 -2.06 -1.67 -3.61
N ASP A 33 -2.16 -2.71 -4.43
CA ASP A 33 -3.03 -3.84 -4.14
C ASP A 33 -2.29 -4.89 -3.29
N GLU A 34 -3.02 -5.53 -2.37
CA GLU A 34 -2.57 -6.64 -1.54
C GLU A 34 -1.26 -6.39 -0.74
N ILE A 35 -1.14 -5.23 -0.06
CA ILE A 35 -0.07 -5.03 0.94
C ILE A 35 -0.28 -6.02 2.09
N GLY A 36 0.71 -6.90 2.31
CA GLY A 36 0.49 -8.08 3.13
C GLY A 36 1.74 -8.68 3.75
N PRO A 37 1.73 -10.01 4.00
CA PRO A 37 2.78 -10.69 4.77
C PRO A 37 4.19 -10.48 4.23
N MET A 38 4.37 -10.44 2.91
CA MET A 38 5.69 -10.25 2.31
C MET A 38 6.25 -8.86 2.57
N GLU A 39 5.43 -7.82 2.40
CA GLU A 39 5.79 -6.44 2.68
C GLU A 39 6.07 -6.23 4.18
N LEU A 40 5.30 -6.89 5.05
CA LEU A 40 5.51 -6.89 6.50
C LEU A 40 6.80 -7.64 6.94
N GLU A 41 7.37 -8.47 6.07
CA GLU A 41 8.67 -9.15 6.26
C GLU A 41 9.84 -8.39 5.60
N GLY A 42 9.60 -7.19 5.05
CA GLY A 42 10.64 -6.42 4.37
C GLY A 42 10.90 -6.82 2.92
N LYS A 43 10.03 -7.65 2.32
CA LYS A 43 10.17 -8.19 0.96
C LYS A 43 9.23 -7.50 -0.03
N ALA A 44 9.29 -7.94 -1.30
CA ALA A 44 8.39 -7.49 -2.37
C ALA A 44 8.35 -5.96 -2.49
N LEU A 45 7.19 -5.32 -2.32
CA LEU A 45 7.05 -3.87 -2.46
C LEU A 45 7.39 -3.09 -1.18
N HIS A 46 7.87 -3.74 -0.11
CA HIS A 46 8.16 -3.08 1.17
C HIS A 46 8.95 -1.77 1.02
N ALA A 47 10.10 -1.84 0.32
CA ALA A 47 10.98 -0.69 0.16
C ALA A 47 10.30 0.43 -0.64
N THR A 48 9.57 0.08 -1.69
CA THR A 48 8.83 1.03 -2.53
C THR A 48 7.69 1.69 -1.77
N PHE A 49 6.85 0.89 -1.09
CA PHE A 49 5.71 1.39 -0.33
C PHE A 49 6.17 2.31 0.81
N LYS A 50 7.24 1.94 1.51
CA LYS A 50 7.86 2.78 2.54
C LYS A 50 8.39 4.10 1.98
N ALA A 51 9.05 4.07 0.82
CA ALA A 51 9.54 5.28 0.17
C ALA A 51 8.39 6.20 -0.25
N VAL A 52 7.36 5.65 -0.89
CA VAL A 52 6.17 6.41 -1.31
C VAL A 52 5.47 7.04 -0.12
N LEU A 53 5.22 6.31 0.96
CA LEU A 53 4.58 6.89 2.16
C LEU A 53 5.41 8.01 2.81
N ALA A 54 6.73 8.04 2.60
CA ALA A 54 7.61 9.04 3.20
C ALA A 54 7.73 10.33 2.36
N SER A 55 7.60 10.26 1.04
CA SER A 55 7.89 11.39 0.14
C SER A 55 6.78 11.77 -0.83
N TYR A 56 5.78 10.92 -1.02
CA TYR A 56 4.76 11.16 -2.04
C TYR A 56 3.78 12.26 -1.60
N GLY A 57 3.67 13.30 -2.43
CA GLY A 57 2.77 14.43 -2.18
C GLY A 57 1.32 14.18 -2.57
N GLY A 58 1.02 13.06 -3.24
CA GLY A 58 -0.32 12.68 -3.65
C GLY A 58 -1.04 11.75 -2.66
N THR A 59 -2.14 11.15 -3.12
CA THR A 59 -2.92 10.20 -2.32
C THR A 59 -2.49 8.76 -2.58
N VAL A 60 -2.20 8.03 -1.50
CA VAL A 60 -1.93 6.58 -1.55
C VAL A 60 -3.20 5.82 -1.21
N ILE A 61 -3.58 4.88 -2.06
CA ILE A 61 -4.68 3.95 -1.84
C ILE A 61 -4.06 2.57 -1.68
N ALA A 62 -4.20 1.95 -0.51
CA ALA A 62 -3.66 0.62 -0.24
C ALA A 62 -4.77 -0.36 0.12
N VAL A 63 -4.75 -1.54 -0.49
CA VAL A 63 -5.65 -2.64 -0.15
C VAL A 63 -4.95 -3.53 0.87
N VAL A 64 -5.57 -3.69 2.04
CA VAL A 64 -5.05 -4.49 3.15
C VAL A 64 -6.16 -5.39 3.69
N ARG A 65 -5.83 -6.66 3.91
CA ARG A 65 -6.74 -7.61 4.56
C ARG A 65 -6.99 -7.18 6.00
N LYS A 66 -8.26 -7.16 6.43
CA LYS A 66 -8.66 -6.70 7.78
C LYS A 66 -7.78 -7.23 8.93
N PRO A 67 -7.41 -8.53 9.01
CA PRO A 67 -6.56 -9.03 10.09
C PRO A 67 -5.12 -8.48 10.12
N LEU A 68 -4.66 -7.88 9.02
CA LEU A 68 -3.31 -7.32 8.87
C LEU A 68 -3.28 -5.81 9.05
N LEU A 69 -4.44 -5.14 9.11
CA LEU A 69 -4.53 -3.69 9.05
C LEU A 69 -3.73 -2.99 10.16
N GLU A 70 -3.93 -3.39 11.41
CA GLU A 70 -3.21 -2.82 12.57
C GLU A 70 -1.69 -2.97 12.39
N ARG A 71 -1.24 -4.18 12.03
CA ARG A 71 0.18 -4.45 11.83
C ARG A 71 0.78 -3.67 10.66
N VAL A 72 0.03 -3.44 9.58
CA VAL A 72 0.46 -2.58 8.47
C VAL A 72 0.59 -1.13 8.94
N MET A 73 -0.42 -0.61 9.64
CA MET A 73 -0.37 0.75 10.18
C MET A 73 0.84 0.95 11.11
N GLU A 74 1.11 0.00 12.00
CA GLU A 74 2.28 0.02 12.89
C GLU A 74 3.60 -0.04 12.11
N THR A 75 3.72 -0.97 11.16
CA THR A 75 4.97 -1.20 10.40
C THR A 75 5.37 0.03 9.57
N TYR A 76 4.39 0.76 9.06
CA TYR A 76 4.62 1.93 8.21
C TYR A 76 4.37 3.27 8.91
N GLY A 77 4.08 3.27 10.22
CA GLY A 77 3.85 4.50 10.99
C GLY A 77 2.63 5.31 10.54
N ILE A 78 1.59 4.64 10.03
CA ILE A 78 0.37 5.29 9.54
C ILE A 78 -0.52 5.61 10.75
N SER A 79 -0.67 6.90 11.07
CA SER A 79 -1.61 7.35 12.10
C SER A 79 -3.06 7.28 11.60
N GLY A 80 -3.98 6.91 12.51
CA GLY A 80 -5.42 6.93 12.25
C GLY A 80 -5.96 8.30 11.82
N ASP A 81 -5.29 9.38 12.22
CA ASP A 81 -5.70 10.76 11.88
C ASP A 81 -5.39 11.12 10.42
N ASN A 82 -4.46 10.41 9.78
CA ASN A 82 -3.97 10.70 8.43
C ASN A 82 -4.45 9.68 7.39
N VAL A 83 -5.43 8.83 7.74
CA VAL A 83 -5.93 7.78 6.86
C VAL A 83 -7.45 7.69 6.92
N VAL A 84 -8.06 7.40 5.77
CA VAL A 84 -9.46 7.02 5.68
C VAL A 84 -9.53 5.52 5.43
N ILE A 85 -10.17 4.79 6.35
CA ILE A 85 -10.35 3.34 6.23
C ILE A 85 -11.74 3.05 5.65
N LEU A 86 -11.73 2.37 4.51
CA LEU A 86 -12.92 1.83 3.84
C LEU A 86 -12.95 0.32 4.02
N HIS A 87 -14.13 -0.22 4.23
CA HIS A 87 -14.33 -1.66 4.33
C HIS A 87 -15.11 -2.17 3.12
N ALA A 88 -14.54 -3.16 2.43
CA ALA A 88 -15.14 -3.76 1.24
C ALA A 88 -16.40 -4.60 1.54
N ASP A 89 -16.68 -4.90 2.81
CA ASP A 89 -17.88 -5.61 3.27
C ASP A 89 -19.05 -4.67 3.61
N LYS A 90 -18.88 -3.37 3.37
CA LYS A 90 -19.91 -2.34 3.60
C LYS A 90 -20.25 -1.61 2.29
N PRO A 91 -21.48 -1.09 2.14
CA PRO A 91 -21.86 -0.24 1.00
C PRO A 91 -20.89 0.92 0.84
N TRP A 92 -20.58 1.29 -0.40
CA TRP A 92 -19.61 2.34 -0.69
C TRP A 92 -20.22 3.73 -0.48
N GLU A 93 -21.51 3.88 -0.74
CA GLU A 93 -22.27 5.13 -0.57
C GLU A 93 -22.15 5.66 0.87
N GLU A 94 -22.30 4.78 1.86
CA GLU A 94 -22.19 5.13 3.29
C GLU A 94 -20.77 5.51 3.71
N GLN A 95 -19.77 5.15 2.91
CA GLN A 95 -18.35 5.33 3.24
C GLN A 95 -17.71 6.48 2.48
N LEU A 96 -18.27 6.89 1.34
CA LEU A 96 -17.78 7.99 0.51
C LEU A 96 -17.74 9.33 1.25
N GLU A 97 -18.66 9.57 2.17
CA GLU A 97 -18.70 10.78 3.00
C GLU A 97 -17.40 11.00 3.81
N LYS A 98 -16.64 9.93 4.05
CA LYS A 98 -15.35 10.00 4.75
C LYS A 98 -14.22 10.53 3.88
N ILE A 99 -14.36 10.42 2.56
CA ILE A 99 -13.34 10.76 1.56
C ILE A 99 -13.61 12.16 1.00
N VAL A 100 -14.88 12.48 0.73
CA VAL A 100 -15.31 13.76 0.17
C VAL A 100 -15.50 14.76 1.33
N LYS A 101 -14.44 15.46 1.71
CA LYS A 101 -14.51 16.65 2.57
C LYS A 101 -14.34 17.92 1.76
#